data_AF-A0A7C3U0M8-F1
#
_entry.id   AF-A0A7C3U0M8-F1
#
_cell.length_a   1.000
_cell.length_b   1.000
_cell.length_c   1.000
_cell.angle_alpha   90.00
_cell.angle_beta   90.00
_cell.angle_gamma   90.00
#
_symmetry.space_group_name_H-M   'P 1'
#
loop_
_entity.id
_entity.type
_entity.pdbx_description
1 polymer ?
#
loop_
_entity_poly.entity_id
_entity_poly.type
_entity_poly.pdbx_seq_one_letter_code
_entity_poly.pdbx_strand_id
1 'polypeptide(L)'
;VYDFKTHRRTSETRHIEPQPVILVEGILIFADKRLRDLMDVKIFVDTDADIRFIRRLQRDVAERGRTPESVINQYLRTVRPMHLEFVEPSKRYADVIIPEGGFNEVAIEMVAARIRALLEPQED
;
A
#
# COMPACT_ATOMS: atom_id res chain seq x y z
N VAL A 1 -15.27 8.59 5.14
CA VAL A 1 -13.88 8.29 5.57
C VAL A 1 -13.92 6.92 6.24
N TYR A 2 -12.82 6.17 6.35
CA TYR A 2 -12.83 4.85 7.02
C TYR A 2 -12.27 4.96 8.45
N ASP A 3 -12.98 4.42 9.43
CA ASP A 3 -12.55 4.37 10.83
C ASP A 3 -11.94 3.00 11.15
N PHE A 4 -10.64 3.01 11.46
CA PHE A 4 -9.87 1.81 11.78
C PHE A 4 -10.09 1.26 13.19
N LYS A 5 -10.69 2.03 14.11
CA LYS A 5 -11.04 1.57 15.46
C LYS A 5 -12.34 0.77 15.45
N THR A 6 -13.36 1.29 14.75
CA THR A 6 -14.69 0.65 14.65
C THR A 6 -14.84 -0.28 13.44
N HIS A 7 -13.86 -0.28 12.54
CA HIS A 7 -13.87 -1.02 11.27
C HIS A 7 -15.05 -0.68 10.35
N ARG A 8 -15.50 0.58 10.37
CA ARG A 8 -16.68 1.04 9.62
C ARG A 8 -16.38 2.25 8.77
N ARG A 9 -17.14 2.40 7.69
CA ARG A 9 -17.18 3.63 6.91
C ARG A 9 -18.03 4.66 7.65
N THR A 10 -17.49 5.86 7.82
CA THR A 10 -18.20 7.00 8.41
C THR A 10 -19.08 7.69 7.37
N SER A 11 -20.04 8.50 7.82
CA SER A 11 -20.84 9.39 6.97
C SER A 11 -20.06 10.57 6.41
N GLU A 12 -18.88 10.87 6.96
CA GLU A 12 -17.99 11.92 6.46
C GLU A 12 -17.53 11.58 5.03
N THR A 13 -17.57 12.57 4.15
CA THR A 13 -16.98 12.48 2.81
C THR A 13 -15.92 13.55 2.67
N ARG A 14 -14.93 13.29 1.82
CA ARG A 14 -13.90 14.26 1.46
C ARG A 14 -13.93 14.40 -0.05
N HIS A 15 -14.18 15.62 -0.50
CA HIS A 15 -14.11 15.97 -1.91
C HIS A 15 -12.65 16.05 -2.33
N ILE A 16 -12.32 15.49 -3.49
CA ILE A 16 -10.97 15.47 -4.06
C ILE A 16 -11.08 16.03 -5.47
N GLU A 17 -10.40 17.13 -5.72
CA GLU A 17 -10.30 17.71 -7.06
C GLU A 17 -9.43 16.83 -7.97
N PRO A 18 -9.69 16.78 -9.28
CA PRO A 18 -8.81 16.10 -10.23
C PRO A 18 -7.37 16.59 -10.10
N GLN A 19 -6.42 15.66 -10.15
CA GLN A 19 -4.98 15.92 -10.07
C GLN A 19 -4.27 15.25 -11.24
N PRO A 20 -3.14 15.81 -11.72
CA PRO A 20 -2.35 15.20 -12.79
C PRO A 20 -1.70 13.89 -12.38
N VAL A 21 -1.54 13.65 -11.07
CA VAL A 21 -1.00 12.42 -10.50
C VAL A 21 -1.97 11.88 -9.46
N ILE A 22 -2.33 10.61 -9.57
CA ILE A 22 -3.17 9.90 -8.60
C ILE A 22 -2.35 8.75 -8.01
N LEU A 23 -2.10 8.81 -6.70
CA LEU A 23 -1.46 7.70 -5.97
C LEU A 23 -2.55 6.79 -5.40
N VAL A 24 -2.65 5.57 -5.95
CA VAL A 24 -3.52 4.52 -5.43
C VAL A 24 -2.68 3.58 -4.57
N GLU A 25 -2.94 3.54 -3.26
CA GLU A 25 -2.25 2.63 -2.34
C GLU A 25 -3.18 1.58 -1.74
N GLY A 26 -2.63 0.42 -1.42
CA GLY A 26 -3.34 -0.65 -0.72
C GLY A 26 -2.78 -2.03 -0.98
N ILE A 27 -3.05 -2.97 -0.07
CA ILE A 27 -2.49 -4.32 -0.11
C ILE A 27 -3.01 -5.20 -1.26
N LEU A 28 -4.13 -4.84 -1.89
CA LEU A 28 -4.81 -5.67 -2.90
C LEU A 28 -5.04 -4.95 -4.24
N ILE A 29 -4.46 -3.76 -4.44
CA ILE A 29 -4.71 -2.96 -5.64
C ILE A 29 -4.21 -3.64 -6.93
N PHE A 30 -3.24 -4.55 -6.81
CA PHE A 30 -2.77 -5.38 -7.91
C PHE A 30 -3.52 -6.71 -8.06
N ALA A 31 -4.49 -7.03 -7.22
CA ALA A 31 -5.31 -8.23 -7.40
C ALA A 31 -6.35 -8.05 -8.53
N ASP A 32 -6.94 -6.86 -8.66
CA ASP A 32 -7.92 -6.54 -9.70
C ASP A 32 -7.24 -6.08 -11.00
N LYS A 33 -7.47 -6.81 -12.09
CA LYS A 33 -6.90 -6.48 -13.41
C LYS A 33 -7.35 -5.10 -13.89
N ARG A 34 -8.60 -4.71 -13.63
CA ARG A 34 -9.15 -3.43 -14.09
C ARG A 34 -8.41 -2.25 -13.47
N LEU A 35 -7.95 -2.39 -12.23
CA LEU A 35 -7.13 -1.37 -11.59
C LEU A 35 -5.73 -1.32 -12.22
N ARG A 36 -5.12 -2.48 -12.45
CA ARG A 36 -3.78 -2.56 -13.06
C ARG A 36 -3.74 -1.94 -14.45
N ASP A 37 -4.79 -2.13 -15.25
CA ASP A 37 -4.91 -1.60 -16.60
C ASP A 37 -5.01 -0.06 -16.62
N LEU A 38 -5.32 0.58 -15.49
CA LEU A 38 -5.38 2.04 -15.33
C LEU A 38 -4.09 2.65 -14.76
N MET A 39 -3.09 1.83 -14.41
CA MET A 39 -1.87 2.28 -13.73
C MET A 39 -0.70 2.42 -14.72
N ASP A 40 -0.17 3.62 -14.85
CA ASP A 40 1.05 3.88 -15.64
C ASP A 40 2.32 3.37 -14.95
N VAL A 41 2.34 3.37 -13.61
CA VAL A 41 3.47 2.93 -12.78
C VAL A 41 2.95 2.05 -11.64
N LYS A 42 3.47 0.83 -11.52
CA LYS A 42 3.08 -0.17 -10.51
C LYS A 42 4.27 -0.47 -9.60
N ILE A 43 4.16 -0.08 -8.34
CA ILE A 43 5.23 -0.25 -7.34
C ILE A 43 4.77 -1.24 -6.26
N PHE A 44 5.62 -2.21 -5.94
CA PHE A 44 5.44 -3.07 -4.77
C PHE A 44 6.51 -2.78 -3.72
N VAL A 45 6.09 -2.38 -2.52
CA VAL A 45 7.02 -2.16 -1.40
C VAL A 45 7.22 -3.49 -0.67
N ASP A 46 8.45 -3.98 -0.71
CA ASP A 46 8.82 -5.27 -0.15
C ASP A 46 9.55 -5.13 1.18
N THR A 47 9.15 -5.93 2.16
CA THR A 47 9.71 -5.92 3.51
C THR A 47 9.39 -7.25 4.17
N ASP A 48 10.34 -7.77 4.94
CA ASP A 48 10.19 -9.05 5.62
C ASP A 48 8.96 -9.10 6.52
N ALA A 49 8.38 -10.30 6.62
CA ALA A 49 7.09 -10.51 7.27
C ALA A 49 7.13 -10.24 8.77
N ASP A 50 8.26 -10.51 9.42
CA ASP A 50 8.52 -10.23 10.84
C ASP A 50 8.63 -8.73 11.10
N ILE A 51 9.39 -7.98 10.29
CA ILE A 51 9.50 -6.53 10.37
C ILE A 51 8.13 -5.88 10.16
N ARG A 52 7.38 -6.30 9.13
CA ARG A 52 6.01 -5.83 8.90
C ARG A 52 5.09 -6.15 10.07
N PHE A 53 5.22 -7.34 10.66
CA PHE A 53 4.42 -7.74 11.81
C PHE A 53 4.73 -6.89 13.04
N ILE A 54 6.01 -6.64 13.35
CA ILE A 54 6.43 -5.78 14.47
C ILE A 54 5.89 -4.36 14.30
N ARG A 55 6.06 -3.75 13.12
CA ARG A 55 5.51 -2.42 12.81
C ARG A 55 3.99 -2.39 12.96
N ARG A 56 3.30 -3.42 12.46
CA ARG A 56 1.84 -3.55 12.59
C ARG A 56 1.41 -3.67 14.05
N LEU A 57 2.11 -4.48 14.85
CA LEU A 57 1.82 -4.67 16.26
C LEU A 57 1.92 -3.35 17.03
N GLN A 58 3.04 -2.63 16.87
CA GLN A 58 3.25 -1.33 17.49
C GLN A 58 2.16 -0.33 17.10
N ARG A 59 1.86 -0.21 15.79
CA ARG A 59 0.81 0.69 15.29
C ARG A 59 -0.58 0.34 15.80
N ASP A 60 -0.97 -0.93 15.72
CA ASP A 60 -2.33 -1.36 16.11
C ASP A 60 -2.56 -1.22 17.63
N VAL A 61 -1.52 -1.38 18.46
CA VAL A 61 -1.61 -1.10 19.90
C VAL A 61 -1.66 0.40 20.17
N ALA A 62 -0.71 1.17 19.62
CA ALA A 62 -0.56 2.60 19.93
C ALA A 62 -1.70 3.47 19.37
N GLU A 63 -2.11 3.23 18.13
CA GLU A 63 -3.02 4.14 17.41
C GLU A 63 -4.46 3.61 17.35
N ARG A 64 -4.64 2.29 17.41
CA ARG A 64 -5.94 1.62 17.20
C ARG A 64 -6.52 1.00 18.47
N GLY A 65 -5.82 1.07 19.60
CA GLY A 65 -6.31 0.61 20.91
C GLY A 65 -6.49 -0.90 21.01
N ARG A 66 -5.72 -1.68 20.25
CA ARG A 66 -5.80 -3.15 20.26
C ARG A 66 -4.84 -3.74 21.30
N THR A 67 -5.14 -4.96 21.75
CA THR A 67 -4.21 -5.72 22.59
C THR A 67 -3.20 -6.49 21.73
N PRO A 68 -1.97 -6.73 22.21
CA PRO A 68 -1.00 -7.55 21.48
C PRO A 68 -1.54 -8.92 21.08
N GLU A 69 -2.24 -9.59 21.99
CA GLU A 69 -2.85 -10.90 21.76
C GLU A 69 -3.88 -10.88 20.61
N SER A 70 -4.75 -9.85 20.56
CA SER A 70 -5.71 -9.68 19.47
C SER A 70 -5.02 -9.51 18.12
N VAL A 71 -3.93 -8.74 18.06
CA VAL A 71 -3.16 -8.52 16.83
C VAL A 71 -2.46 -9.80 16.37
N ILE A 72 -1.83 -10.54 17.28
CA ILE A 72 -1.19 -11.84 17.01
C ILE A 72 -2.23 -12.83 16.45
N ASN A 73 -3.36 -12.99 17.15
CA ASN A 73 -4.42 -13.90 16.75
C ASN A 73 -4.98 -13.55 15.36
N GLN A 74 -5.21 -12.26 15.07
CA GLN A 74 -5.65 -11.84 13.75
C GLN A 74 -4.57 -12.05 12.67
N TYR A 75 -3.30 -11.82 13.00
CA TYR A 75 -2.20 -12.04 12.06
C TYR A 75 -2.13 -13.50 11.61
N LEU A 76 -2.15 -14.42 12.56
CA LEU A 76 -2.07 -15.86 12.28
C LEU A 76 -3.31 -16.39 11.56
N ARG A 77 -4.51 -15.95 11.98
CA ARG A 77 -5.77 -16.47 11.43
C ARG A 77 -6.11 -15.92 10.06
N THR A 78 -5.83 -14.65 9.78
CA THR A 78 -6.31 -14.01 8.55
C THR A 78 -5.23 -13.26 7.78
N VAL A 79 -4.45 -12.38 8.42
CA VAL A 79 -3.56 -11.50 7.65
C VAL A 79 -2.43 -12.26 6.95
N ARG A 80 -1.78 -13.22 7.62
CA ARG A 80 -0.71 -14.01 6.99
C ARG A 80 -1.24 -14.92 5.89
N PRO A 81 -2.29 -15.74 6.09
CA PRO A 81 -2.86 -16.55 5.00
C PRO A 81 -3.27 -15.72 3.79
N MET A 82 -4.01 -14.63 4.00
CA MET A 82 -4.48 -13.77 2.90
C MET A 82 -3.34 -13.02 2.21
N HIS A 83 -2.28 -12.65 2.96
CA HIS A 83 -1.10 -12.08 2.35
C HIS A 83 -0.42 -13.07 1.40
N LEU A 84 -0.20 -14.31 1.85
CA LEU A 84 0.42 -15.35 1.02
C LEU A 84 -0.45 -15.75 -0.19
N GLU A 85 -1.77 -15.72 -0.04
CA GLU A 85 -2.70 -16.13 -1.08
C GLU A 85 -2.95 -15.03 -2.13
N PHE A 86 -3.07 -13.77 -1.72
CA PHE A 86 -3.53 -12.69 -2.61
C PHE A 86 -2.53 -11.55 -2.79
N VAL A 87 -1.82 -11.16 -1.73
CA VAL A 87 -0.95 -9.98 -1.76
C VAL A 87 0.40 -10.32 -2.38
N GLU A 88 1.07 -11.34 -1.86
CA GLU A 88 2.41 -11.74 -2.30
C GLU A 88 2.44 -12.16 -3.79
N PRO A 89 1.47 -12.96 -4.30
CA PRO A 89 1.46 -13.31 -5.72
C PRO A 89 1.24 -12.11 -6.64
N SER A 90 0.58 -11.04 -6.15
CA SER A 90 0.32 -9.83 -6.94
C SER A 90 1.58 -9.00 -7.20
N LYS A 91 2.67 -9.23 -6.44
CA LYS A 91 4.00 -8.63 -6.63
C LYS A 91 4.53 -8.79 -8.05
N ARG A 92 4.19 -9.90 -8.73
CA ARG A 92 4.59 -10.19 -10.12
C ARG A 92 4.10 -9.17 -11.15
N TYR A 93 3.11 -8.35 -10.80
CA TYR A 93 2.57 -7.31 -11.66
C TYR A 93 3.22 -5.94 -11.47
N ALA A 94 4.15 -5.82 -10.51
CA ALA A 94 4.87 -4.57 -10.28
C ALA A 94 5.91 -4.34 -11.37
N ASP A 95 6.06 -3.09 -11.79
CA ASP A 95 7.15 -2.65 -12.65
C ASP A 95 8.44 -2.48 -11.83
N VAL A 96 8.31 -2.07 -10.56
CA VAL A 96 9.42 -1.86 -9.63
C VAL A 96 9.09 -2.44 -8.26
N ILE A 97 10.07 -3.12 -7.65
CA ILE A 97 10.01 -3.58 -6.26
C ILE A 97 10.98 -2.71 -5.44
N ILE A 98 10.47 -2.06 -4.40
CA ILE A 98 11.25 -1.20 -3.51
C ILE A 98 11.46 -1.91 -2.17
N PRO A 99 12.69 -2.31 -1.81
CA PRO A 99 12.98 -2.86 -0.49
C PRO A 99 12.90 -1.77 0.58
N GLU A 100 12.55 -2.16 1.80
CA GLU A 100 12.59 -1.33 3.02
C GLU A 100 11.65 -0.11 3.05
N GLY A 101 10.91 0.13 1.97
CA GLY A 101 9.86 1.16 1.89
C GLY A 101 10.39 2.59 2.02
N GLY A 102 9.79 3.36 2.94
CA GLY A 102 10.00 4.80 3.06
C GLY A 102 11.41 5.27 3.45
N PHE A 103 12.33 4.35 3.75
CA PHE A 103 13.73 4.66 4.08
C PHE A 103 14.65 4.59 2.85
N ASN A 104 14.15 4.10 1.72
CA ASN A 104 14.92 4.01 0.48
C ASN A 104 14.78 5.30 -0.33
N GLU A 105 15.49 6.34 0.08
CA GLU A 105 15.46 7.67 -0.55
C GLU A 105 15.83 7.60 -2.04
N VAL A 106 16.80 6.76 -2.40
CA VAL A 106 17.22 6.56 -3.79
C VAL A 106 16.07 6.03 -4.64
N ALA A 107 15.35 5.00 -4.17
CA ALA A 107 14.21 4.45 -4.91
C ALA A 107 13.06 5.47 -5.02
N ILE A 108 12.81 6.25 -3.97
CA ILE A 108 11.81 7.32 -3.98
C ILE A 108 12.17 8.37 -5.03
N GLU A 109 13.43 8.79 -5.09
CA GLU A 109 13.90 9.78 -6.07
C GLU A 109 13.78 9.27 -7.51
N MET A 110 14.12 8.00 -7.76
CA MET A 110 13.95 7.36 -9.07
C MET A 110 12.48 7.34 -9.52
N VAL A 111 11.56 6.97 -8.62
CA VAL A 111 10.12 6.99 -8.91
C VAL A 111 9.64 8.42 -9.17
N ALA A 112 10.05 9.37 -8.35
CA ALA A 112 9.68 10.78 -8.50
C ALA A 112 10.21 11.37 -9.83
N ALA A 113 11.42 11.00 -10.24
CA ALA A 113 11.98 11.39 -11.54
C ALA A 113 11.16 10.82 -12.69
N ARG A 114 10.76 9.53 -12.61
CA ARG A 114 9.92 8.90 -13.64
C ARG A 114 8.54 9.56 -13.75
N ILE A 115 7.91 9.88 -12.62
CA ILE A 115 6.61 10.58 -12.62
C ILE A 115 6.74 11.97 -13.23
N ARG A 116 7.79 12.73 -12.87
CA ARG A 116 8.05 14.05 -13.46
C ARG A 116 8.21 13.98 -14.98
N ALA A 117 8.97 13.01 -15.49
CA ALA A 117 9.13 12.81 -16.93
C ALA A 117 7.83 12.42 -17.66
N LEU A 118 6.87 11.76 -16.99
CA LEU A 118 5.55 11.47 -17.57
C LEU A 118 4.63 12.69 -17.63
N LEU A 119 4.93 13.74 -16.84
CA LEU A 119 4.18 14.99 -16.82
C LEU A 119 4.75 16.03 -17.80
N GLU A 120 5.96 15.81 -18.31
CA GLU A 120 6.55 16.68 -19.32
C GLU A 120 5.74 16.57 -20.62
N PRO A 121 5.42 17.70 -21.29
CA PRO A 121 4.76 17.65 -22.58
C PRO A 121 5.65 16.90 -23.57
N GLN A 122 5.07 15.98 -24.34
CA GLN A 122 5.78 15.46 -25.52
C GLN A 122 5.87 16.60 -26.53
N GLU A 123 7.09 17.04 -26.83
CA GLU A 123 7.35 17.89 -28.00
C GLU A 123 7.16 17.01 -29.24
N ASP A 124 6.13 17.30 -30.04
CA ASP A 124 5.92 16.74 -31.39
C ASP A 124 6.96 17.28 -32.39
#